data_AF-A0A951CLM5-F1
#
_entry.id   AF-A0A951CLM5-F1
#
_cell.length_a   1.000
_cell.length_b   1.000
_cell.length_c   1.000
_cell.angle_alpha   90.00
_cell.angle_beta   90.00
_cell.angle_gamma   90.00
#
_symmetry.space_group_name_H-M   'P 1'
#
loop_
_entity.id
_entity.type
_entity.pdbx_description
1 polymer ?
#
loop_
_entity_poly.entity_id
_entity_poly.type
_entity_poly.pdbx_seq_one_letter_code
_entity_poly.pdbx_strand_id
1 'polypeptide(L)'
;MKGYTGFIPPMSIVSRIKGFFGNGLPSRIKLGTKPVGVGYPVFVIAEIGINHNGDVGIAKRLIDAAAEAGADAVKFQKRDTKEVLTKEGREKPYTSPHAFAPTYGEHRDKLEFGEMEYKELKRYAAEKGLLFFASVWDTKSTDFMREIGVDAYKIPSADLMSLPILEYVARQNKPVLLSTGMSTEEEIDTAVHTILQHNNRLILFHCLSLYPSPEHMLNVRYMDVLRDTYAPLPVGYSGHERDLLPTLVAVSRGAVIVERHLTLDKDMKGSDHAGSLEPHELKDLVTQIRRIERIFGTSEKIMYDELLPLREKLAKSVTTTRPIRKGERITRDMLTVKSPGNGISAAKIRDVIGRIAQVDIGQDELLPLNALSWPSA
;
A
#
# COMPACT_ATOMS: atom_id res chain seq x y z
N MET A 1 -36.76 23.36 -2.31
CA MET A 1 -36.47 23.30 -0.86
C MET A 1 -37.37 22.23 -0.23
N LYS A 2 -36.83 21.03 -0.02
CA LYS A 2 -37.44 19.99 0.84
C LYS A 2 -36.32 19.52 1.77
N GLY A 3 -36.65 19.48 3.06
CA GLY A 3 -35.69 19.48 4.15
C GLY A 3 -34.79 18.25 4.20
N TYR A 4 -33.51 18.52 4.39
CA TYR A 4 -32.58 17.58 5.00
C TYR A 4 -32.92 17.49 6.49
N THR A 5 -33.67 16.48 6.88
CA THR A 5 -33.72 16.04 8.28
C THR A 5 -32.36 15.42 8.58
N GLY A 6 -31.63 16.03 9.52
CA GLY A 6 -30.29 15.64 9.90
C GLY A 6 -30.20 14.16 10.25
N PHE A 7 -29.47 13.42 9.42
CA PHE A 7 -28.96 12.11 9.78
C PHE A 7 -27.90 12.33 10.86
N ILE A 8 -28.20 11.97 12.10
CA ILE A 8 -27.20 11.84 13.14
C ILE A 8 -26.40 10.58 12.76
N PRO A 9 -25.12 10.68 12.36
CA PRO A 9 -24.37 9.49 11.99
C PRO A 9 -24.30 8.56 13.21
N PRO A 10 -24.54 7.26 13.06
CA PRO A 10 -24.29 6.32 14.14
C PRO A 10 -22.85 6.50 14.63
N MET A 11 -22.65 6.47 15.96
CA MET A 11 -21.32 6.48 16.58
C MET A 11 -20.37 5.59 15.76
N SER A 12 -19.23 6.13 15.30
CA SER A 12 -18.33 5.40 14.40
C SER A 12 -17.98 4.04 14.98
N ILE A 13 -17.88 3.00 14.16
CA ILE A 13 -17.48 1.65 14.59
C ILE A 13 -16.23 1.69 15.49
N VAL A 14 -15.29 2.59 15.18
CA VAL A 14 -14.09 2.87 16.00
C VAL A 14 -14.43 3.28 17.44
N SER A 15 -15.47 4.09 17.65
CA SER A 15 -15.93 4.51 18.98
C SER A 15 -16.52 3.34 19.80
N ARG A 16 -17.24 2.41 19.15
CA ARG A 16 -17.78 1.20 19.80
C ARG A 16 -16.67 0.19 20.12
N ILE A 17 -15.69 0.04 19.23
CA ILE A 17 -14.58 -0.91 19.36
C ILE A 17 -13.53 -0.46 20.39
N LYS A 18 -13.32 0.86 20.56
CA LYS A 18 -12.46 1.40 21.63
C LYS A 18 -12.88 0.92 23.02
N GLY A 19 -14.18 0.69 23.26
CA GLY A 19 -14.69 0.12 24.50
C GLY A 19 -14.36 -1.36 24.71
N PHE A 20 -14.19 -2.14 23.63
CA PHE A 20 -13.98 -3.59 23.69
C PHE A 20 -12.50 -3.99 23.81
N PHE A 21 -11.57 -3.28 23.14
CA PHE A 21 -10.15 -3.66 23.12
C PHE A 21 -9.22 -2.90 24.07
N GLY A 22 -9.70 -1.92 24.85
CA GLY A 22 -8.92 -1.20 25.87
C GLY A 22 -7.77 -0.31 25.36
N ASN A 23 -6.92 -0.85 24.48
CA ASN A 23 -5.75 -0.21 23.86
C ASN A 23 -6.02 0.29 22.42
N GLY A 24 -7.26 0.20 21.94
CA GLY A 24 -7.62 0.55 20.56
C GLY A 24 -7.16 -0.47 19.52
N LEU A 25 -7.39 -0.16 18.25
CA LEU A 25 -7.02 -0.99 17.10
C LEU A 25 -5.54 -0.76 16.73
N PRO A 26 -4.79 -1.78 16.28
CA PRO A 26 -3.37 -1.64 15.97
C PRO A 26 -3.15 -0.97 14.61
N SER A 27 -2.20 -0.02 14.55
CA SER A 27 -1.74 0.57 13.29
C SER A 27 -0.71 -0.27 12.53
N ARG A 28 -0.23 -1.33 13.18
CA ARG A 28 0.85 -2.21 12.74
C ARG A 28 0.52 -3.64 13.14
N ILE A 29 0.56 -4.56 12.18
CA ILE A 29 0.28 -5.97 12.40
C ILE A 29 1.47 -6.78 11.92
N LYS A 30 1.95 -7.70 12.76
CA LYS A 30 3.03 -8.61 12.41
C LYS A 30 2.47 -9.84 11.69
N LEU A 31 2.95 -10.11 10.47
CA LEU A 31 2.76 -11.35 9.74
C LEU A 31 4.04 -12.19 9.90
N GLY A 32 3.97 -13.31 10.62
CA GLY A 32 5.16 -14.08 10.98
C GLY A 32 6.21 -13.23 11.70
N THR A 33 7.37 -13.02 11.06
CA THR A 33 8.47 -12.17 11.56
C THR A 33 8.40 -10.71 11.08
N LYS A 34 7.58 -10.40 10.07
CA LYS A 34 7.58 -9.11 9.36
C LYS A 34 6.45 -8.17 9.81
N PRO A 35 6.74 -6.89 10.12
CA PRO A 35 5.71 -5.90 10.42
C PRO A 35 5.04 -5.38 9.13
N VAL A 36 3.73 -5.16 9.19
CA VAL A 36 2.92 -4.53 8.13
C VAL A 36 2.19 -3.33 8.71
N GLY A 37 2.39 -2.16 8.12
CA GLY A 37 1.81 -0.90 8.59
C GLY A 37 2.62 0.32 8.16
N VAL A 38 2.11 1.50 8.49
CA VAL A 38 2.76 2.77 8.11
C VAL A 38 4.14 2.89 8.75
N GLY A 39 5.11 3.29 7.93
CA GLY A 39 6.52 3.46 8.32
C GLY A 39 7.39 2.21 8.13
N TYR A 40 6.83 1.11 7.61
CA TYR A 40 7.59 -0.06 7.17
C TYR A 40 7.57 -0.18 5.64
N PRO A 41 8.52 -0.92 5.05
CA PRO A 41 8.44 -1.28 3.64
C PRO A 41 7.10 -1.94 3.32
N VAL A 42 6.56 -1.64 2.15
CA VAL A 42 5.34 -2.24 1.63
C VAL A 42 5.56 -3.74 1.54
N PHE A 43 4.64 -4.49 2.14
CA PHE A 43 4.67 -5.94 2.13
C PHE A 43 4.14 -6.47 0.80
N VAL A 44 4.87 -7.33 0.11
CA VAL A 44 4.47 -7.87 -1.20
C VAL A 44 4.08 -9.34 -1.09
N ILE A 45 2.84 -9.66 -1.44
CA ILE A 45 2.32 -11.03 -1.53
C ILE A 45 2.35 -11.48 -2.99
N ALA A 46 3.06 -12.56 -3.28
CA ALA A 46 2.91 -13.32 -4.51
C ALA A 46 1.78 -14.34 -4.33
N GLU A 47 0.62 -14.07 -4.92
CA GLU A 47 -0.51 -15.00 -4.92
C GLU A 47 -0.26 -16.11 -5.95
N ILE A 48 0.16 -17.28 -5.46
CA ILE A 48 0.25 -18.50 -6.27
C ILE A 48 -1.15 -19.02 -6.58
N GLY A 49 -2.08 -18.87 -5.64
CA GLY A 49 -3.47 -19.24 -5.81
C GLY A 49 -3.62 -20.68 -6.27
N ILE A 50 -4.10 -20.86 -7.50
CA ILE A 50 -4.24 -22.16 -8.18
C ILE A 50 -3.36 -22.30 -9.44
N ASN A 51 -2.47 -21.34 -9.74
CA ASN A 51 -1.61 -21.34 -10.95
C ASN A 51 -0.56 -22.46 -10.96
N HIS A 52 -0.47 -23.23 -9.87
CA HIS A 52 0.31 -24.45 -9.80
C HIS A 52 -0.35 -25.63 -10.52
N ASN A 53 -1.62 -25.52 -10.94
CA ASN A 53 -2.32 -26.53 -11.73
C ASN A 53 -2.35 -27.94 -11.12
N GLY A 54 -2.32 -28.02 -9.78
CA GLY A 54 -2.25 -29.28 -9.04
C GLY A 54 -0.88 -29.98 -9.09
N ASP A 55 0.19 -29.28 -9.48
CA ASP A 55 1.55 -29.80 -9.58
C ASP A 55 2.50 -29.12 -8.58
N VAL A 56 3.11 -29.91 -7.68
CA VAL A 56 4.03 -29.43 -6.64
C VAL A 56 5.32 -28.85 -7.24
N GLY A 57 5.79 -29.38 -8.38
CA GLY A 57 6.95 -28.86 -9.09
C GLY A 57 6.69 -27.47 -9.69
N ILE A 58 5.49 -27.23 -10.25
CA ILE A 58 5.08 -25.89 -10.67
C ILE A 58 4.99 -24.96 -9.46
N ALA A 59 4.37 -25.40 -8.36
CA ALA A 59 4.27 -24.60 -7.13
C ALA A 59 5.65 -24.19 -6.59
N LYS A 60 6.63 -25.09 -6.57
CA LYS A 60 8.02 -24.77 -6.17
C LYS A 60 8.68 -23.75 -7.08
N ARG A 61 8.51 -23.87 -8.40
CA ARG A 61 9.03 -22.88 -9.36
C ARG A 61 8.39 -21.50 -9.18
N LEU A 62 7.10 -21.44 -8.84
CA LEU A 62 6.44 -20.19 -8.49
C LEU A 62 6.99 -19.60 -7.18
N ILE A 63 7.29 -20.44 -6.18
CA ILE A 63 7.96 -20.01 -4.95
C ILE A 63 9.37 -19.45 -5.26
N ASP A 64 10.12 -20.11 -6.13
CA ASP A 64 11.45 -19.62 -6.58
C ASP A 64 11.33 -18.25 -7.25
N ALA A 65 10.40 -18.10 -8.19
CA ALA A 65 10.13 -16.82 -8.85
C ALA A 65 9.74 -15.70 -7.85
N ALA A 66 8.90 -16.01 -6.85
CA ALA A 66 8.53 -15.05 -5.81
C ALA A 66 9.73 -14.63 -4.95
N ALA A 67 10.60 -15.58 -4.58
CA ALA A 67 11.81 -15.31 -3.81
C ALA A 67 12.80 -14.44 -4.61
N GLU A 68 13.05 -14.79 -5.88
CA GLU A 68 13.93 -14.05 -6.77
C GLU A 68 13.44 -12.62 -7.07
N ALA A 69 12.12 -12.43 -7.10
CA ALA A 69 11.51 -11.11 -7.23
C ALA A 69 11.65 -10.25 -5.96
N GLY A 70 11.94 -10.86 -4.80
CA GLY A 70 12.00 -10.19 -3.51
C GLY A 70 10.62 -9.99 -2.86
N ALA A 71 9.66 -10.87 -3.14
CA ALA A 71 8.38 -10.89 -2.45
C ALA A 71 8.57 -11.20 -0.95
N ASP A 72 7.58 -10.83 -0.14
CA ASP A 72 7.63 -11.06 1.31
C ASP A 72 6.96 -12.38 1.73
N ALA A 73 5.97 -12.81 0.95
CA ALA A 73 5.22 -14.03 1.17
C ALA A 73 4.73 -14.64 -0.14
N VAL A 74 4.46 -15.95 -0.09
CA VAL A 74 3.63 -16.66 -1.05
C VAL A 74 2.29 -17.01 -0.42
N LYS A 75 1.23 -16.86 -1.21
CA LYS A 75 -0.13 -17.22 -0.81
C LYS A 75 -0.74 -18.26 -1.74
N PHE A 76 -1.40 -19.24 -1.15
CA PHE A 76 -2.15 -20.30 -1.83
C PHE A 76 -3.65 -20.17 -1.57
N GLN A 77 -4.46 -21.06 -2.15
CA GLN A 77 -5.87 -21.21 -1.80
C GLN A 77 -6.11 -22.61 -1.23
N LYS A 78 -6.87 -22.69 -0.13
CA LYS A 78 -7.26 -23.97 0.46
C LYS A 78 -8.78 -24.04 0.60
N ARG A 79 -9.35 -25.11 0.05
CA ARG A 79 -10.77 -25.43 0.15
C ARG A 79 -10.99 -26.91 0.48
N ASP A 80 -12.04 -27.20 1.24
CA ASP A 80 -12.75 -28.46 1.13
C ASP A 80 -13.91 -28.25 0.15
N THR A 81 -13.76 -28.83 -1.03
CA THR A 81 -14.71 -28.69 -2.14
C THR A 81 -16.11 -29.23 -1.82
N LYS A 82 -16.29 -30.04 -0.77
CA LYS A 82 -17.60 -30.50 -0.31
C LYS A 82 -18.25 -29.52 0.67
N GLU A 83 -17.45 -28.68 1.32
CA GLU A 83 -17.95 -27.60 2.19
C GLU A 83 -18.33 -26.36 1.36
N VAL A 84 -17.53 -26.04 0.34
CA VAL A 84 -17.74 -24.80 -0.44
C VAL A 84 -18.76 -24.93 -1.57
N LEU A 85 -19.12 -26.16 -1.98
CA LEU A 85 -20.04 -26.40 -3.09
C LEU A 85 -21.13 -27.39 -2.68
N THR A 86 -22.36 -27.08 -3.05
CA THR A 86 -23.46 -28.05 -3.00
C THR A 86 -23.15 -29.24 -3.92
N LYS A 87 -23.83 -30.38 -3.68
CA LYS A 87 -23.72 -31.56 -4.56
C LYS A 87 -23.96 -31.18 -6.03
N GLU A 88 -25.03 -30.44 -6.31
CA GLU A 88 -25.35 -29.95 -7.66
C GLU A 88 -24.24 -29.03 -8.21
N GLY A 89 -23.72 -28.11 -7.39
CA GLY A 89 -22.63 -27.22 -7.79
C GLY A 89 -21.34 -27.97 -8.14
N ARG A 90 -21.05 -29.08 -7.45
CA ARG A 90 -19.92 -29.96 -7.75
C ARG A 90 -20.13 -30.73 -9.05
N GLU A 91 -21.33 -31.28 -9.26
CA GLU A 91 -21.67 -32.11 -10.42
C GLU A 91 -21.91 -31.27 -11.70
N LYS A 92 -22.00 -29.94 -11.56
CA LYS A 92 -22.19 -29.02 -12.69
C LYS A 92 -21.09 -29.19 -13.74
N PRO A 93 -21.44 -29.43 -15.02
CA PRO A 93 -20.48 -29.50 -16.11
C PRO A 93 -19.63 -28.23 -16.20
N TYR A 94 -18.33 -28.38 -16.38
CA TYR A 94 -17.39 -27.29 -16.52
C TYR A 94 -16.66 -27.38 -17.87
N THR A 95 -17.19 -26.67 -18.86
CA THR A 95 -16.75 -26.74 -20.27
C THR A 95 -15.78 -25.64 -20.69
N SER A 96 -15.20 -24.94 -19.71
CA SER A 96 -14.17 -23.93 -19.97
C SER A 96 -12.93 -24.57 -20.63
N PRO A 97 -12.25 -23.87 -21.57
CA PRO A 97 -10.91 -24.28 -22.04
C PRO A 97 -9.89 -24.49 -20.91
N HIS A 98 -10.12 -23.84 -19.75
CA HIS A 98 -9.29 -23.94 -18.55
C HIS A 98 -9.71 -25.09 -17.61
N ALA A 99 -10.71 -25.90 -17.97
CA ALA A 99 -11.20 -26.99 -17.14
C ALA A 99 -10.19 -28.14 -17.04
N PHE A 100 -9.83 -28.54 -15.82
CA PHE A 100 -8.96 -29.70 -15.56
C PHE A 100 -9.71 -31.02 -15.44
N ALA A 101 -11.04 -30.97 -15.37
CA ALA A 101 -11.92 -32.12 -15.29
C ALA A 101 -13.32 -31.78 -15.84
N PRO A 102 -14.18 -32.78 -16.13
CA PRO A 102 -15.50 -32.56 -16.72
C PRO A 102 -16.48 -31.78 -15.85
N THR A 103 -16.40 -31.89 -14.52
CA THR A 103 -17.27 -31.19 -13.59
C THR A 103 -16.51 -30.13 -12.79
N TYR A 104 -17.22 -29.12 -12.29
CA TYR A 104 -16.59 -28.04 -11.52
C TYR A 104 -15.99 -28.54 -10.20
N GLY A 105 -16.64 -29.49 -9.55
CA GLY A 105 -16.14 -30.14 -8.34
C GLY A 105 -14.82 -30.87 -8.59
N GLU A 106 -14.76 -31.74 -9.61
CA GLU A 106 -13.53 -32.47 -9.96
C GLU A 106 -12.41 -31.52 -10.42
N HIS A 107 -12.76 -30.43 -11.12
CA HIS A 107 -11.80 -29.40 -11.51
C HIS A 107 -11.16 -28.75 -10.28
N ARG A 108 -11.96 -28.43 -9.26
CA ARG A 108 -11.45 -27.89 -7.99
C ARG A 108 -10.65 -28.93 -7.21
N ASP A 109 -11.13 -30.18 -7.14
CA ASP A 109 -10.42 -31.27 -6.48
C ASP A 109 -9.03 -31.50 -7.06
N LYS A 110 -8.89 -31.42 -8.40
CA LYS A 110 -7.61 -31.55 -9.09
C LYS A 110 -6.60 -30.45 -8.72
N LEU A 111 -7.08 -29.30 -8.29
CA LEU A 111 -6.26 -28.15 -7.92
C LEU A 111 -5.96 -28.09 -6.42
N GLU A 112 -6.58 -28.94 -5.60
CA GLU A 112 -6.32 -28.95 -4.16
C GLU A 112 -5.11 -29.83 -3.82
N PHE A 113 -4.26 -29.32 -2.93
CA PHE A 113 -3.17 -30.09 -2.34
C PHE A 113 -3.57 -30.72 -1.00
N GLY A 114 -2.95 -31.87 -0.71
CA GLY A 114 -3.05 -32.56 0.56
C GLY A 114 -2.04 -32.05 1.59
N GLU A 115 -2.05 -32.69 2.76
CA GLU A 115 -1.21 -32.28 3.91
C GLU A 115 0.29 -32.42 3.62
N MET A 116 0.69 -33.50 2.94
CA MET A 116 2.10 -33.75 2.61
C MET A 116 2.66 -32.66 1.70
N GLU A 117 1.93 -32.32 0.65
CA GLU A 117 2.30 -31.27 -0.30
C GLU A 117 2.34 -29.90 0.36
N TYR A 118 1.35 -29.55 1.19
CA TYR A 118 1.35 -28.26 1.90
C TYR A 118 2.50 -28.15 2.91
N LYS A 119 2.83 -29.22 3.64
CA LYS A 119 4.00 -29.25 4.54
C LYS A 119 5.29 -29.07 3.76
N GLU A 120 5.42 -29.74 2.63
CA GLU A 120 6.58 -29.62 1.74
C GLU A 120 6.72 -28.20 1.20
N LEU A 121 5.65 -27.62 0.66
CA LEU A 121 5.65 -26.27 0.08
C LEU A 121 5.91 -25.20 1.12
N LYS A 122 5.34 -25.32 2.32
CA LYS A 122 5.64 -24.42 3.44
C LYS A 122 7.12 -24.46 3.82
N ARG A 123 7.70 -25.67 3.97
CA ARG A 123 9.12 -25.83 4.26
C ARG A 123 9.97 -25.20 3.16
N TYR A 124 9.63 -25.46 1.90
CA TYR A 124 10.36 -24.91 0.76
C TYR A 124 10.29 -23.37 0.71
N ALA A 125 9.12 -22.77 0.96
CA ALA A 125 8.97 -21.33 1.06
C ALA A 125 9.82 -20.73 2.19
N ALA A 126 9.86 -21.40 3.36
CA ALA A 126 10.68 -20.97 4.49
C ALA A 126 12.19 -21.04 4.19
N GLU A 127 12.66 -22.08 3.50
CA GLU A 127 14.05 -22.19 3.02
C GLU A 127 14.43 -21.05 2.06
N LYS A 128 13.44 -20.48 1.36
CA LYS A 128 13.58 -19.32 0.47
C LYS A 128 13.35 -17.97 1.17
N GLY A 129 13.11 -17.97 2.48
CA GLY A 129 12.89 -16.74 3.27
C GLY A 129 11.52 -16.09 3.08
N LEU A 130 10.55 -16.82 2.55
CA LEU A 130 9.18 -16.35 2.31
C LEU A 130 8.24 -16.82 3.42
N LEU A 131 7.33 -15.92 3.82
CA LEU A 131 6.19 -16.32 4.66
C LEU A 131 5.17 -17.11 3.84
N PHE A 132 4.41 -17.96 4.51
CA PHE A 132 3.50 -18.90 3.84
C PHE A 132 2.12 -18.90 4.51
N PHE A 133 1.09 -18.64 3.72
CA PHE A 133 -0.30 -18.72 4.16
C PHE A 133 -1.25 -18.96 2.98
N ALA A 134 -2.55 -19.06 3.26
CA ALA A 134 -3.55 -19.29 2.24
C ALA A 134 -4.81 -18.46 2.45
N SER A 135 -5.55 -18.26 1.36
CA SER A 135 -6.98 -17.96 1.46
C SER A 135 -7.71 -19.22 1.90
N VAL A 136 -8.45 -19.14 3.01
CA VAL A 136 -9.28 -20.23 3.54
C VAL A 136 -10.75 -19.94 3.21
N TRP A 137 -11.45 -20.91 2.65
CA TRP A 137 -12.82 -20.74 2.13
C TRP A 137 -13.88 -21.43 2.99
N ASP A 138 -13.46 -22.17 4.01
CA ASP A 138 -14.32 -22.93 4.90
C ASP A 138 -13.58 -23.22 6.22
N THR A 139 -14.32 -23.72 7.21
CA THR A 139 -13.78 -23.99 8.55
C THR A 139 -12.80 -25.16 8.55
N LYS A 140 -12.99 -26.19 7.71
CA LYS A 140 -12.05 -27.31 7.60
C LYS A 140 -10.73 -26.87 6.97
N SER A 141 -10.78 -26.01 5.96
CA SER A 141 -9.60 -25.37 5.37
C SER A 141 -8.87 -24.51 6.39
N THR A 142 -9.61 -23.82 7.27
CA THR A 142 -9.02 -23.08 8.39
C THR A 142 -8.29 -24.00 9.36
N ASP A 143 -8.91 -25.10 9.77
CA ASP A 143 -8.29 -26.09 10.66
C ASP A 143 -7.08 -26.77 10.02
N PHE A 144 -7.18 -27.14 8.75
CA PHE A 144 -6.09 -27.69 7.96
C PHE A 144 -4.91 -26.73 7.93
N MET A 145 -5.13 -25.45 7.57
CA MET A 145 -4.04 -24.47 7.52
C MET A 145 -3.48 -24.14 8.92
N ARG A 146 -4.29 -24.27 9.99
CA ARG A 146 -3.81 -24.19 11.39
C ARG A 146 -2.81 -25.30 11.69
N GLU A 147 -3.11 -26.54 11.30
CA GLU A 147 -2.21 -27.69 11.49
C GLU A 147 -0.93 -27.59 10.65
N ILE A 148 -1.03 -27.05 9.43
CA ILE A 148 0.13 -26.67 8.63
C ILE A 148 0.95 -25.56 9.32
N GLY A 149 0.32 -24.73 10.16
CA GLY A 149 0.96 -23.72 10.99
C GLY A 149 1.23 -22.41 10.26
N VAL A 150 0.29 -21.92 9.46
CA VAL A 150 0.43 -20.68 8.66
C VAL A 150 0.61 -19.41 9.49
N ASP A 151 1.19 -18.37 8.91
CA ASP A 151 1.46 -17.10 9.61
C ASP A 151 0.24 -16.17 9.73
N ALA A 152 -0.74 -16.34 8.86
CA ALA A 152 -1.94 -15.53 8.75
C ALA A 152 -3.05 -16.30 8.00
N TYR A 153 -4.27 -15.77 8.02
CA TYR A 153 -5.37 -16.22 7.17
C TYR A 153 -5.79 -15.10 6.22
N LYS A 154 -6.00 -15.44 4.96
CA LYS A 154 -6.65 -14.54 3.99
C LYS A 154 -8.12 -14.96 3.85
N ILE A 155 -9.00 -13.99 3.86
CA ILE A 155 -10.41 -14.13 3.48
C ILE A 155 -10.57 -13.51 2.08
N PRO A 156 -11.02 -14.29 1.09
CA PRO A 156 -11.27 -13.78 -0.25
C PRO A 156 -12.52 -12.89 -0.27
N SER A 157 -12.60 -11.99 -1.25
CA SER A 157 -13.77 -11.11 -1.47
C SER A 157 -15.10 -11.88 -1.53
N ALA A 158 -15.09 -13.10 -2.07
CA ALA A 158 -16.28 -13.94 -2.21
C ALA A 158 -16.88 -14.42 -0.87
N ASP A 159 -16.07 -14.46 0.20
CA ASP A 159 -16.49 -14.90 1.53
C ASP A 159 -16.62 -13.74 2.52
N LEU A 160 -16.63 -12.49 2.04
CA LEU A 160 -16.75 -11.32 2.91
C LEU A 160 -18.02 -11.36 3.76
N MET A 161 -19.13 -11.88 3.22
CA MET A 161 -20.39 -12.01 3.96
C MET A 161 -20.61 -13.40 4.57
N SER A 162 -19.61 -14.28 4.52
CA SER A 162 -19.65 -15.60 5.17
C SER A 162 -19.37 -15.44 6.68
N LEU A 163 -20.23 -14.69 7.40
CA LEU A 163 -20.00 -14.27 8.79
C LEU A 163 -19.63 -15.42 9.74
N PRO A 164 -20.25 -16.62 9.69
CA PRO A 164 -19.84 -17.75 10.53
C PRO A 164 -18.39 -18.19 10.28
N ILE A 165 -17.92 -18.12 9.04
CA ILE A 165 -16.52 -18.42 8.67
C ILE A 165 -15.61 -17.31 9.20
N LEU A 166 -15.99 -16.04 9.05
CA LEU A 166 -15.21 -14.92 9.58
C LEU A 166 -15.01 -15.02 11.10
N GLU A 167 -16.09 -15.32 11.82
CA GLU A 167 -16.09 -15.52 13.27
C GLU A 167 -15.16 -16.69 13.66
N TYR A 168 -15.24 -17.80 12.93
CA TYR A 168 -14.39 -18.98 13.14
C TYR A 168 -12.91 -18.68 12.91
N VAL A 169 -12.58 -18.00 11.82
CA VAL A 169 -11.21 -17.61 11.46
C VAL A 169 -10.66 -16.59 12.46
N ALA A 170 -11.46 -15.60 12.86
CA ALA A 170 -11.05 -14.58 13.82
C ALA A 170 -10.64 -15.20 15.17
N ARG A 171 -11.36 -16.22 15.64
CA ARG A 171 -11.05 -16.95 16.88
C ARG A 171 -9.74 -17.73 16.87
N GLN A 172 -9.13 -17.95 15.71
CA GLN A 172 -7.81 -18.60 15.62
C GLN A 172 -6.66 -17.70 16.12
N ASN A 173 -6.95 -16.43 16.45
CA ASN A 173 -6.00 -15.47 17.03
C ASN A 173 -4.71 -15.27 16.19
N LYS A 174 -4.84 -15.39 14.86
CA LYS A 174 -3.80 -15.03 13.88
C LYS A 174 -4.22 -13.80 13.09
N PRO A 175 -3.29 -13.07 12.46
CA PRO A 175 -3.65 -11.99 11.55
C PRO A 175 -4.66 -12.44 10.49
N VAL A 176 -5.67 -11.60 10.25
CA VAL A 176 -6.68 -11.80 9.22
C VAL A 176 -6.51 -10.73 8.15
N LEU A 177 -6.38 -11.16 6.90
CA LEU A 177 -6.33 -10.29 5.74
C LEU A 177 -7.69 -10.41 5.04
N LEU A 178 -8.47 -9.34 4.96
CA LEU A 178 -9.82 -9.35 4.38
C LEU A 178 -9.83 -8.56 3.07
N SER A 179 -10.13 -9.21 1.94
CA SER A 179 -10.43 -8.49 0.69
C SER A 179 -11.87 -8.02 0.67
N THR A 180 -12.09 -6.80 0.16
CA THR A 180 -13.40 -6.13 0.17
C THR A 180 -14.00 -5.93 -1.22
N GLY A 181 -13.61 -6.75 -2.21
CA GLY A 181 -14.20 -6.68 -3.54
C GLY A 181 -15.62 -7.27 -3.56
N MET A 182 -16.43 -6.90 -4.55
CA MET A 182 -17.83 -7.38 -4.70
C MET A 182 -18.76 -7.03 -3.52
N SER A 183 -18.44 -5.99 -2.76
CA SER A 183 -19.18 -5.64 -1.54
C SER A 183 -19.51 -4.16 -1.47
N THR A 184 -20.64 -3.86 -0.84
CA THR A 184 -21.06 -2.53 -0.42
C THR A 184 -20.36 -2.10 0.87
N GLU A 185 -20.41 -0.81 1.21
CA GLU A 185 -19.82 -0.30 2.48
C GLU A 185 -20.47 -0.95 3.72
N GLU A 186 -21.80 -1.18 3.69
CA GLU A 186 -22.55 -1.81 4.79
C GLU A 186 -22.13 -3.26 5.03
N GLU A 187 -21.87 -4.01 3.96
CA GLU A 187 -21.35 -5.38 4.03
C GLU A 187 -19.93 -5.41 4.57
N ILE A 188 -19.06 -4.48 4.12
CA ILE A 188 -17.70 -4.33 4.64
C ILE A 188 -17.74 -4.02 6.14
N ASP A 189 -18.58 -3.09 6.57
CA ASP A 189 -18.78 -2.75 7.98
C ASP A 189 -19.19 -3.97 8.81
N THR A 190 -20.12 -4.77 8.29
CA THR A 190 -20.62 -5.99 8.96
C THR A 190 -19.51 -7.03 9.10
N ALA A 191 -18.74 -7.27 8.04
CA ALA A 191 -17.62 -8.21 8.05
C ALA A 191 -16.49 -7.78 8.99
N VAL A 192 -16.11 -6.49 8.93
CA VAL A 192 -15.10 -5.89 9.80
C VAL A 192 -15.53 -6.00 11.26
N HIS A 193 -16.79 -5.66 11.58
CA HIS A 193 -17.31 -5.79 12.92
C HIS A 193 -17.25 -7.24 13.43
N THR A 194 -17.66 -8.19 12.61
CA THR A 194 -17.67 -9.62 12.96
C THR A 194 -16.27 -10.12 13.34
N ILE A 195 -15.24 -9.76 12.56
CA ILE A 195 -13.85 -10.14 12.87
C ILE A 195 -13.37 -9.44 14.14
N LEU A 196 -13.60 -8.13 14.24
CA LEU A 196 -13.13 -7.32 15.36
C LEU A 196 -13.82 -7.65 16.68
N GLN A 197 -14.94 -8.38 16.72
CA GLN A 197 -15.45 -8.92 18.00
C GLN A 197 -14.54 -9.96 18.64
N HIS A 198 -13.62 -10.55 17.87
CA HIS A 198 -12.77 -11.65 18.33
C HIS A 198 -11.28 -11.41 18.11
N ASN A 199 -10.91 -10.55 17.16
CA ASN A 199 -9.52 -10.39 16.76
C ASN A 199 -9.25 -9.00 16.19
N ASN A 200 -8.35 -8.24 16.83
CA ASN A 200 -7.99 -6.90 16.39
C ASN A 200 -6.86 -6.86 15.34
N ARG A 201 -6.28 -8.00 14.95
CA ARG A 201 -5.19 -8.10 13.97
C ARG A 201 -5.74 -8.23 12.55
N LEU A 202 -6.50 -7.23 12.11
CA LEU A 202 -7.16 -7.18 10.81
C LEU A 202 -6.44 -6.24 9.83
N ILE A 203 -6.22 -6.69 8.60
CA ILE A 203 -5.71 -5.90 7.48
C ILE A 203 -6.77 -5.91 6.38
N LEU A 204 -7.13 -4.73 5.87
CA LEU A 204 -8.15 -4.59 4.82
C LEU A 204 -7.50 -4.42 3.45
N PHE A 205 -8.10 -5.00 2.41
CA PHE A 205 -7.64 -4.86 1.04
C PHE A 205 -8.74 -4.27 0.16
N HIS A 206 -8.46 -3.11 -0.43
CA HIS A 206 -9.20 -2.67 -1.61
C HIS A 206 -8.94 -3.63 -2.77
N CYS A 207 -9.98 -3.95 -3.53
CA CYS A 207 -9.94 -4.99 -4.55
C CYS A 207 -11.09 -4.83 -5.55
N LEU A 208 -10.79 -4.93 -6.86
CA LEU A 208 -11.80 -5.17 -7.89
C LEU A 208 -11.71 -6.63 -8.31
N SER A 209 -12.76 -7.43 -8.10
CA SER A 209 -12.76 -8.88 -8.36
C SER A 209 -13.11 -9.22 -9.82
N LEU A 210 -12.54 -8.49 -10.77
CA LEU A 210 -12.61 -8.80 -12.21
C LEU A 210 -11.23 -9.27 -12.69
N TYR A 211 -11.19 -10.30 -13.53
CA TYR A 211 -9.95 -10.97 -13.93
C TYR A 211 -9.87 -11.04 -15.48
N PRO A 212 -9.11 -10.15 -16.14
CA PRO A 212 -8.39 -9.01 -15.57
C PRO A 212 -9.31 -7.82 -15.25
N SER A 213 -8.88 -6.99 -14.29
CA SER A 213 -9.58 -5.77 -13.89
C SER A 213 -9.24 -4.60 -14.84
N PRO A 214 -10.23 -3.93 -15.44
CA PRO A 214 -9.96 -2.78 -16.30
C PRO A 214 -9.63 -1.53 -15.49
N GLU A 215 -8.57 -0.81 -15.90
CA GLU A 215 -7.99 0.31 -15.15
C GLU A 215 -9.01 1.38 -14.72
N HIS A 216 -9.92 1.78 -15.62
CA HIS A 216 -10.92 2.81 -15.37
C HIS A 216 -11.96 2.45 -14.29
N MET A 217 -12.05 1.17 -13.90
CA MET A 217 -12.97 0.69 -12.86
C MET A 217 -12.28 0.45 -11.52
N LEU A 218 -10.94 0.51 -11.46
CA LEU A 218 -10.19 0.09 -10.27
C LEU A 218 -10.48 0.93 -9.03
N ASN A 219 -10.83 2.21 -9.20
CA ASN A 219 -11.25 3.10 -8.10
C ASN A 219 -10.28 3.09 -6.88
N VAL A 220 -8.97 3.13 -7.12
CA VAL A 220 -7.92 3.01 -6.08
C VAL A 220 -8.07 4.06 -4.95
N ARG A 221 -8.71 5.20 -5.23
CA ARG A 221 -9.01 6.22 -4.22
C ARG A 221 -9.91 5.70 -3.09
N TYR A 222 -10.66 4.63 -3.29
CA TYR A 222 -11.48 4.02 -2.22
C TYR A 222 -10.63 3.51 -1.04
N MET A 223 -9.34 3.24 -1.23
CA MET A 223 -8.41 2.98 -0.13
C MET A 223 -8.35 4.11 0.89
N ASP A 224 -8.53 5.36 0.46
CA ASP A 224 -8.56 6.53 1.34
C ASP A 224 -9.79 6.44 2.27
N VAL A 225 -10.94 6.01 1.74
CA VAL A 225 -12.17 5.78 2.52
C VAL A 225 -11.98 4.65 3.53
N LEU A 226 -11.44 3.50 3.10
CA LEU A 226 -11.16 2.38 4.02
C LEU A 226 -10.24 2.82 5.17
N ARG A 227 -9.19 3.60 4.86
CA ARG A 227 -8.22 4.07 5.85
C ARG A 227 -8.87 5.05 6.83
N ASP A 228 -9.66 5.99 6.34
CA ASP A 228 -10.30 7.01 7.19
C ASP A 228 -11.41 6.41 8.06
N THR A 229 -12.19 5.48 7.52
CA THR A 229 -13.30 4.80 8.24
C THR A 229 -12.80 3.84 9.31
N TYR A 230 -11.78 3.04 9.00
CA TYR A 230 -11.29 1.97 9.88
C TYR A 230 -9.96 2.29 10.57
N ALA A 231 -9.57 3.57 10.61
CA ALA A 231 -8.34 4.01 11.26
C ALA A 231 -8.23 3.47 12.70
N PRO A 232 -7.06 2.94 13.09
CA PRO A 232 -5.78 2.98 12.38
C PRO A 232 -5.45 1.68 11.63
N LEU A 233 -6.41 0.80 11.32
CA LEU A 233 -6.12 -0.50 10.70
C LEU A 233 -5.31 -0.37 9.40
N PRO A 234 -4.34 -1.27 9.16
CA PRO A 234 -3.60 -1.32 7.91
C PRO A 234 -4.52 -1.55 6.69
N VAL A 235 -4.31 -0.76 5.63
CA VAL A 235 -5.02 -0.90 4.35
C VAL A 235 -4.02 -1.21 3.24
N GLY A 236 -4.33 -2.23 2.46
CA GLY A 236 -3.59 -2.68 1.31
C GLY A 236 -4.41 -2.73 0.03
N TYR A 237 -3.82 -3.32 -1.00
CA TYR A 237 -4.41 -3.44 -2.33
C TYR A 237 -4.22 -4.85 -2.89
N SER A 238 -5.31 -5.47 -3.35
CA SER A 238 -5.29 -6.76 -4.04
C SER A 238 -5.62 -6.50 -5.51
N GLY A 239 -4.62 -6.64 -6.37
CA GLY A 239 -4.72 -6.30 -7.78
C GLY A 239 -5.00 -7.51 -8.67
N HIS A 240 -5.83 -7.29 -9.68
CA HIS A 240 -6.17 -8.26 -10.73
C HIS A 240 -6.09 -7.63 -12.13
N GLU A 241 -5.49 -6.45 -12.24
CA GLU A 241 -5.16 -5.78 -13.49
C GLU A 241 -4.05 -6.53 -14.26
N ARG A 242 -3.80 -6.16 -15.52
CA ARG A 242 -2.75 -6.81 -16.34
C ARG A 242 -1.36 -6.24 -16.09
N ASP A 243 -1.26 -4.94 -15.94
CA ASP A 243 0.00 -4.22 -15.85
C ASP A 243 0.33 -3.86 -14.38
N LEU A 244 1.41 -3.09 -14.20
CA LEU A 244 1.94 -2.75 -12.88
C LEU A 244 1.42 -1.41 -12.36
N LEU A 245 1.04 -0.51 -13.27
CA LEU A 245 0.76 0.89 -12.95
C LEU A 245 -0.29 1.03 -11.84
N PRO A 246 -1.43 0.31 -11.84
CA PRO A 246 -2.42 0.48 -10.80
C PRO A 246 -1.96 0.07 -9.41
N THR A 247 -1.19 -1.02 -9.29
CA THR A 247 -0.56 -1.41 -8.02
C THR A 247 0.43 -0.34 -7.54
N LEU A 248 1.22 0.24 -8.44
CA LEU A 248 2.15 1.33 -8.11
C LEU A 248 1.43 2.62 -7.68
N VAL A 249 0.27 2.91 -8.29
CA VAL A 249 -0.62 4.00 -7.86
C VAL A 249 -1.19 3.72 -6.46
N ALA A 250 -1.57 2.49 -6.16
CA ALA A 250 -2.03 2.09 -4.84
C ALA A 250 -0.94 2.25 -3.77
N VAL A 251 0.29 1.82 -4.06
CA VAL A 251 1.45 2.06 -3.18
C VAL A 251 1.70 3.55 -2.99
N SER A 252 1.64 4.34 -4.05
CA SER A 252 1.76 5.80 -3.97
C SER A 252 0.59 6.47 -3.22
N ARG A 253 -0.51 5.76 -3.01
CA ARG A 253 -1.64 6.18 -2.16
C ARG A 253 -1.56 5.65 -0.72
N GLY A 254 -0.45 5.03 -0.35
CA GLY A 254 -0.20 4.57 1.01
C GLY A 254 -0.67 3.13 1.28
N ALA A 255 -0.83 2.29 0.26
CA ALA A 255 -0.96 0.85 0.47
C ALA A 255 0.25 0.33 1.24
N VAL A 256 0.04 -0.27 2.41
CA VAL A 256 1.14 -0.83 3.23
C VAL A 256 1.42 -2.31 2.89
N ILE A 257 0.54 -2.90 2.10
CA ILE A 257 0.63 -4.28 1.61
C ILE A 257 -0.05 -4.39 0.25
N VAL A 258 0.56 -5.15 -0.66
CA VAL A 258 0.01 -5.42 -1.99
C VAL A 258 0.00 -6.91 -2.29
N GLU A 259 -0.99 -7.34 -3.05
CA GLU A 259 -1.17 -8.73 -3.49
C GLU A 259 -1.39 -8.77 -5.00
N ARG A 260 -0.62 -9.60 -5.71
CA ARG A 260 -0.77 -9.88 -7.15
C ARG A 260 -0.59 -11.36 -7.42
N HIS A 261 -1.41 -11.90 -8.33
CA HIS A 261 -1.24 -13.27 -8.80
C HIS A 261 0.10 -13.43 -9.53
N LEU A 262 0.76 -14.57 -9.34
CA LEU A 262 2.02 -14.94 -9.99
C LEU A 262 1.81 -16.19 -10.86
N THR A 263 2.33 -16.15 -12.08
CA THR A 263 2.38 -17.27 -13.01
C THR A 263 3.80 -17.47 -13.54
N LEU A 264 4.10 -18.65 -14.07
CA LEU A 264 5.32 -18.88 -14.86
C LEU A 264 5.15 -18.43 -16.31
N ASP A 265 3.91 -18.47 -16.81
CA ASP A 265 3.52 -18.18 -18.19
C ASP A 265 2.02 -17.87 -18.22
N LYS A 266 1.61 -16.77 -18.87
CA LYS A 266 0.21 -16.33 -18.97
C LYS A 266 -0.65 -17.19 -19.90
N ASP A 267 -0.02 -17.97 -20.80
CA ASP A 267 -0.70 -18.84 -21.76
C ASP A 267 -0.94 -20.26 -21.23
N MET A 268 -0.40 -20.58 -20.05
CA MET A 268 -0.68 -21.84 -19.37
C MET A 268 -2.18 -22.02 -19.09
N LYS A 269 -2.63 -23.28 -19.14
CA LYS A 269 -4.01 -23.63 -18.83
C LYS A 269 -4.36 -23.26 -17.39
N GLY A 270 -5.37 -22.41 -17.20
CA GLY A 270 -5.99 -22.08 -15.92
C GLY A 270 -6.60 -20.67 -15.99
N SER A 271 -7.65 -20.38 -15.22
CA SER A 271 -8.41 -19.12 -15.34
C SER A 271 -7.62 -17.88 -14.90
N ASP A 272 -6.67 -18.06 -13.98
CA ASP A 272 -6.04 -16.94 -13.28
C ASP A 272 -4.73 -16.50 -13.98
N HIS A 273 -4.18 -17.35 -14.87
CA HIS A 273 -2.92 -17.10 -15.58
C HIS A 273 -2.92 -15.77 -16.35
N ALA A 274 -3.99 -15.46 -17.09
CA ALA A 274 -4.08 -14.26 -17.92
C ALA A 274 -4.10 -12.93 -17.14
N GLY A 275 -4.51 -12.96 -15.86
CA GLY A 275 -4.49 -11.82 -14.94
C GLY A 275 -3.29 -11.80 -13.99
N SER A 276 -2.39 -12.78 -14.11
CA SER A 276 -1.22 -12.94 -13.26
C SER A 276 -0.02 -12.18 -13.83
N LEU A 277 0.93 -11.86 -12.96
CA LEU A 277 2.26 -11.39 -13.33
C LEU A 277 3.19 -12.57 -13.59
N GLU A 278 4.05 -12.45 -14.58
CA GLU A 278 5.18 -13.34 -14.80
C GLU A 278 6.36 -12.99 -13.88
N PRO A 279 7.38 -13.86 -13.73
CA PRO A 279 8.46 -13.64 -12.77
C PRO A 279 9.20 -12.31 -12.94
N HIS A 280 9.44 -11.91 -14.19
CA HIS A 280 10.11 -10.65 -14.50
C HIS A 280 9.24 -9.42 -14.17
N GLU A 281 7.93 -9.52 -14.35
CA GLU A 281 6.98 -8.45 -14.02
C GLU A 281 6.81 -8.30 -12.51
N LEU A 282 6.77 -9.40 -11.76
CA LEU A 282 6.75 -9.34 -10.28
C LEU A 282 8.04 -8.72 -9.74
N LYS A 283 9.20 -9.06 -10.32
CA LYS A 283 10.48 -8.45 -9.96
C LYS A 283 10.52 -6.96 -10.28
N ASP A 284 10.00 -6.54 -11.43
CA ASP A 284 9.89 -5.11 -11.74
C ASP A 284 8.93 -4.42 -10.76
N LEU A 285 7.78 -5.01 -10.46
CA LEU A 285 6.84 -4.47 -9.47
C LEU A 285 7.52 -4.22 -8.12
N VAL A 286 8.20 -5.22 -7.56
CA VAL A 286 8.93 -5.08 -6.29
C VAL A 286 9.99 -3.99 -6.39
N THR A 287 10.74 -3.96 -7.50
CA THR A 287 11.77 -2.93 -7.75
C THR A 287 11.17 -1.53 -7.75
N GLN A 288 10.07 -1.33 -8.47
CA GLN A 288 9.37 -0.05 -8.54
C GLN A 288 8.78 0.36 -7.17
N ILE A 289 8.24 -0.59 -6.39
CA ILE A 289 7.77 -0.32 -5.03
C ILE A 289 8.92 0.20 -4.15
N ARG A 290 10.10 -0.44 -4.17
CA ARG A 290 11.28 0.03 -3.40
C ARG A 290 11.82 1.37 -3.92
N ARG A 291 11.60 1.71 -5.19
CA ARG A 291 11.91 3.04 -5.72
C ARG A 291 10.93 4.08 -5.19
N ILE A 292 9.63 3.76 -5.18
CA ILE A 292 8.58 4.63 -4.64
C ILE A 292 8.89 4.94 -3.17
N GLU A 293 9.18 3.95 -2.34
CA GLU A 293 9.53 4.15 -0.93
C GLU A 293 10.69 5.15 -0.73
N ARG A 294 11.73 5.09 -1.59
CA ARG A 294 12.84 6.04 -1.57
C ARG A 294 12.44 7.43 -2.06
N ILE A 295 11.54 7.52 -3.03
CA ILE A 295 11.03 8.79 -3.59
C ILE A 295 10.14 9.51 -2.56
N PHE A 296 9.31 8.78 -1.82
CA PHE A 296 8.40 9.36 -0.82
C PHE A 296 9.15 10.13 0.27
N GLY A 297 10.31 9.61 0.71
CA GLY A 297 11.17 10.31 1.65
C GLY A 297 10.47 10.70 2.95
N THR A 298 10.66 11.95 3.38
CA THR A 298 10.08 12.48 4.63
C THR A 298 9.09 13.61 4.34
N SER A 299 8.27 13.95 5.33
CA SER A 299 7.35 15.11 5.25
C SER A 299 8.05 16.46 5.45
N GLU A 300 9.35 16.47 5.71
CA GLU A 300 10.11 17.69 6.03
C GLU A 300 10.68 18.33 4.77
N LYS A 301 10.64 19.66 4.70
CA LYS A 301 11.31 20.40 3.62
C LYS A 301 12.82 20.46 3.91
N ILE A 302 13.59 19.71 3.14
CA ILE A 302 15.05 19.63 3.32
C ILE A 302 15.74 20.64 2.38
N MET A 303 16.68 21.40 2.93
CA MET A 303 17.67 22.17 2.17
C MET A 303 18.99 21.40 2.21
N TYR A 304 19.32 20.75 1.09
CA TYR A 304 20.56 19.99 0.97
C TYR A 304 21.77 20.91 0.77
N ASP A 305 22.94 20.50 1.23
CA ASP A 305 24.17 21.29 1.14
C ASP A 305 24.54 21.57 -0.34
N GLU A 306 24.25 20.63 -1.24
CA GLU A 306 24.43 20.76 -2.69
C GLU A 306 23.58 21.88 -3.30
N LEU A 307 22.49 22.28 -2.63
CA LEU A 307 21.64 23.39 -3.07
C LEU A 307 22.17 24.75 -2.61
N LEU A 308 23.10 24.82 -1.64
CA LEU A 308 23.62 26.09 -1.13
C LEU A 308 24.37 26.89 -2.21
N PRO A 309 25.30 26.30 -3.00
CA PRO A 309 25.95 27.02 -4.09
C PRO A 309 24.98 27.47 -5.19
N LEU A 310 23.95 26.66 -5.48
CA LEU A 310 22.90 27.04 -6.44
C LEU A 310 22.09 28.22 -5.93
N ARG A 311 21.75 28.23 -4.64
CA ARG A 311 21.05 29.34 -4.00
C ARG A 311 21.91 30.60 -4.03
N GLU A 312 23.18 30.51 -3.69
CA GLU A 312 24.11 31.65 -3.80
C GLU A 312 24.18 32.18 -5.24
N LYS A 313 24.28 31.30 -6.24
CA LYS A 313 24.36 31.71 -7.64
C LYS A 313 23.06 32.35 -8.16
N LEU A 314 21.90 31.78 -7.84
CA LEU A 314 20.62 32.09 -8.50
C LEU A 314 19.68 32.96 -7.67
N ALA A 315 19.79 32.94 -6.34
CA ALA A 315 19.00 33.84 -5.50
C ALA A 315 19.47 35.28 -5.70
N LYS A 316 18.66 36.21 -5.19
CA LYS A 316 18.90 37.64 -5.34
C LYS A 316 19.18 38.26 -3.99
N SER A 317 20.10 39.21 -4.01
CA SER A 317 20.39 40.12 -2.90
C SER A 317 19.96 41.53 -3.25
N VAL A 318 19.86 42.38 -2.24
CA VAL A 318 19.63 43.82 -2.43
C VAL A 318 20.82 44.41 -3.17
N THR A 319 20.56 45.14 -4.25
CA THR A 319 21.56 45.72 -5.14
C THR A 319 21.25 47.18 -5.35
N THR A 320 22.25 48.04 -5.48
CA THR A 320 22.04 49.47 -5.72
C THR A 320 21.67 49.75 -7.19
N THR A 321 20.76 50.69 -7.44
CA THR A 321 20.41 51.16 -8.80
C THR A 321 21.27 52.32 -9.26
N ARG A 322 21.91 53.03 -8.30
CA ARG A 322 22.81 54.17 -8.47
C ARG A 322 23.83 54.23 -7.34
N PRO A 323 24.91 55.03 -7.44
CA PRO A 323 25.83 55.23 -6.33
C PRO A 323 25.12 55.88 -5.12
N ILE A 324 25.51 55.50 -3.91
CA ILE A 324 25.01 56.03 -2.63
C ILE A 324 26.22 56.55 -1.82
N ARG A 325 26.18 57.80 -1.34
CA ARG A 325 27.30 58.39 -0.60
C ARG A 325 27.22 58.08 0.90
N LYS A 326 28.37 58.05 1.57
CA LYS A 326 28.46 58.01 3.04
C LYS A 326 27.62 59.14 3.65
N GLY A 327 26.80 58.79 4.65
CA GLY A 327 25.88 59.70 5.32
C GLY A 327 24.51 59.85 4.64
N GLU A 328 24.33 59.33 3.42
CA GLU A 328 23.06 59.37 2.71
C GLU A 328 22.04 58.39 3.30
N ARG A 329 20.76 58.80 3.36
CA ARG A 329 19.66 57.94 3.79
C ARG A 329 19.16 57.10 2.61
N ILE A 330 19.17 55.78 2.75
CA ILE A 330 18.73 54.86 1.71
C ILE A 330 17.21 54.97 1.50
N THR A 331 16.79 55.17 0.26
CA THR A 331 15.38 55.16 -0.15
C THR A 331 15.09 53.98 -1.07
N ARG A 332 13.79 53.71 -1.32
CA ARG A 332 13.38 52.54 -2.13
C ARG A 332 13.91 52.61 -3.56
N ASP A 333 13.93 53.78 -4.19
CA ASP A 333 14.36 54.00 -5.58
C ASP A 333 15.87 53.74 -5.79
N MET A 334 16.68 53.85 -4.73
CA MET A 334 18.11 53.53 -4.75
C MET A 334 18.41 52.04 -4.81
N LEU A 335 17.39 51.19 -4.60
CA LEU A 335 17.54 49.74 -4.45
C LEU A 335 16.82 48.97 -5.56
N THR A 336 17.40 47.85 -5.92
CA THR A 336 16.80 46.79 -6.71
C THR A 336 17.24 45.44 -6.14
N VAL A 337 16.94 44.34 -6.82
CA VAL A 337 17.41 43.01 -6.43
C VAL A 337 18.04 42.30 -7.63
N LYS A 338 19.30 41.90 -7.50
CA LYS A 338 20.03 41.12 -8.50
C LYS A 338 20.80 39.98 -7.84
N SER A 339 21.24 39.02 -8.65
CA SER A 339 22.13 37.94 -8.21
C SER A 339 23.59 38.42 -8.17
N PRO A 340 24.48 37.78 -7.39
CA PRO A 340 24.25 36.58 -6.56
C PRO A 340 23.49 36.86 -5.26
N GLY A 341 23.06 35.78 -4.61
CA GLY A 341 22.26 35.75 -3.37
C GLY A 341 23.09 35.68 -2.09
N ASN A 342 24.37 36.07 -2.12
CA ASN A 342 25.27 36.08 -0.96
C ASN A 342 25.36 37.43 -0.23
N GLY A 343 24.67 38.46 -0.72
CA GLY A 343 24.47 39.74 -0.02
C GLY A 343 23.22 39.75 0.85
N ILE A 344 22.77 40.95 1.27
CA ILE A 344 21.52 41.10 2.03
C ILE A 344 20.36 40.47 1.24
N SER A 345 19.65 39.51 1.85
CA SER A 345 18.50 38.85 1.21
C SER A 345 17.51 39.86 0.64
N ALA A 346 17.06 39.62 -0.61
CA ALA A 346 16.01 40.42 -1.25
C ALA A 346 14.74 40.59 -0.37
N ALA A 347 14.42 39.60 0.47
CA ALA A 347 13.29 39.68 1.39
C ALA A 347 13.45 40.78 2.46
N LYS A 348 14.70 41.14 2.80
CA LYS A 348 15.05 42.17 3.79
C LYS A 348 15.19 43.57 3.19
N ILE A 349 14.81 43.78 1.93
CA ILE A 349 14.94 45.08 1.26
C ILE A 349 14.24 46.22 2.02
N ARG A 350 13.12 45.93 2.71
CA ARG A 350 12.40 46.93 3.52
C ARG A 350 13.19 47.35 4.76
N ASP A 351 13.91 46.42 5.37
CA ASP A 351 14.70 46.67 6.60
C ASP A 351 15.89 47.61 6.35
N VAL A 352 16.28 47.71 5.08
CA VAL A 352 17.36 48.57 4.58
C VAL A 352 16.86 50.00 4.30
N ILE A 353 15.59 50.18 3.97
CA ILE A 353 15.04 51.51 3.65
C ILE A 353 15.04 52.38 4.91
N GLY A 354 15.52 53.61 4.78
CA GLY A 354 15.64 54.58 5.87
C GLY A 354 16.96 54.48 6.64
N ARG A 355 17.81 53.46 6.40
CA ARG A 355 19.15 53.33 6.98
C ARG A 355 20.11 54.38 6.42
N ILE A 356 21.17 54.70 7.17
CA ILE A 356 22.22 55.63 6.74
C ILE A 356 23.44 54.84 6.26
N ALA A 357 23.92 55.13 5.05
CA ALA A 357 25.14 54.54 4.51
C ALA A 357 26.37 54.98 5.33
N GLN A 358 27.19 54.03 5.78
CA GLN A 358 28.40 54.29 6.57
C GLN A 358 29.66 54.45 5.71
N VAL A 359 29.56 54.02 4.45
CA VAL A 359 30.59 54.11 3.41
C VAL A 359 29.95 54.52 2.09
N ASP A 360 30.75 54.96 1.13
CA ASP A 360 30.28 55.10 -0.24
C ASP A 360 30.03 53.70 -0.84
N ILE A 361 28.94 53.53 -1.58
CA ILE A 361 28.52 52.28 -2.23
C ILE A 361 28.33 52.56 -3.72
N GLY A 362 28.92 51.72 -4.59
CA GLY A 362 28.85 51.89 -6.03
C GLY A 362 27.46 51.62 -6.60
N GLN A 363 27.31 51.87 -7.91
CA GLN A 363 26.13 51.45 -8.67
C GLN A 363 26.24 49.97 -9.05
N ASP A 364 25.11 49.28 -9.03
CA ASP A 364 25.02 47.86 -9.40
C ASP A 364 25.84 46.93 -8.51
N GLU A 365 26.06 47.34 -7.27
CA GLU A 365 26.77 46.55 -6.26
C GLU A 365 25.76 45.90 -5.31
N LEU A 366 26.08 44.68 -4.86
CA LEU A 366 25.35 44.09 -3.75
C LEU A 366 25.53 44.95 -2.51
N LEU A 367 24.42 45.30 -1.86
CA LEU A 367 24.47 46.13 -0.67
C LEU A 367 25.13 45.37 0.48
N PRO A 368 26.30 45.80 0.99
CA PRO A 368 26.98 45.09 2.07
C PRO A 368 26.26 45.30 3.40
N LEU A 369 26.14 44.24 4.21
CA LEU A 369 25.47 44.34 5.52
C LEU A 369 26.14 45.33 6.48
N ASN A 370 27.48 45.39 6.43
CA ASN A 370 28.31 46.29 7.23
C ASN A 370 28.34 47.73 6.71
N ALA A 371 27.75 48.02 5.55
CA ALA A 371 27.72 49.37 4.99
C ALA A 371 26.59 50.24 5.57
N LEU A 372 25.76 49.72 6.48
CA LEU A 372 24.56 50.39 6.98
C LEU A 372 24.60 50.64 8.48
N SER A 373 24.04 51.77 8.93
CA SER A 373 23.73 51.99 10.35
C SER A 373 22.56 51.10 10.79
N TRP A 374 22.82 50.10 11.62
CA TRP A 374 21.77 49.34 12.31
C TRP A 374 21.43 50.03 13.64
N PRO A 375 20.19 50.00 14.14
CA PRO A 375 19.90 50.46 15.48
C PRO A 375 20.71 49.59 16.45
N SER A 376 21.25 50.18 17.51
CA SER A 376 21.75 49.40 18.64
C SER A 376 20.62 48.49 19.12
N ALA A 377 20.93 47.19 19.26
CA ALA A 377 19.98 46.16 19.64
C ALA A 377 19.37 46.40 21.02
#